data_AF-A0A7X4DWY9-F1
#
_entry.id   AF-A0A7X4DWY9-F1
#
_cell.length_a   1.000
_cell.length_b   1.000
_cell.length_c   1.000
_cell.angle_alpha   90.00
_cell.angle_beta   90.00
_cell.angle_gamma   90.00
#
_symmetry.space_group_name_H-M   'P 1'
#
loop_
_entity.id
_entity.type
_entity.pdbx_description
1 polymer ?
#
loop_
_entity_poly.entity_id
_entity_poly.type
_entity_poly.pdbx_seq_one_letter_code
_entity_poly.pdbx_strand_id
1 'polypeptide(L)'
;MTETMYKDMIEAVAECPVNLEEIDLFKAGQQEHWFDSYKILHEEAPVMRIPGEGTTPDTDGFIITKYEDIAMIIRDPYTFPQPSYAGAGLDVEEEDDHSVLLDAMARNTLRPNMELHKQHRIQLTDPWVGATGAPRHRPMVT
;
A
#
# COMPACT_ATOMS: atom_id res chain seq x y z
N MET A 1 4.02 -8.17 18.67
CA MET A 1 2.54 -8.13 18.80
C MET A 1 2.08 -9.45 19.44
N THR A 2 1.29 -9.44 20.52
CA THR A 2 0.93 -10.68 21.26
C THR A 2 -0.31 -11.36 20.66
N GLU A 3 -0.43 -12.68 20.84
CA GLU A 3 -1.54 -13.51 20.34
C GLU A 3 -2.93 -13.00 20.80
N THR A 4 -3.00 -12.39 21.99
CA THR A 4 -4.20 -11.73 22.52
C THR A 4 -4.62 -10.52 21.69
N MET A 5 -3.68 -9.68 21.25
CA MET A 5 -4.00 -8.48 20.45
C MET A 5 -4.57 -8.85 19.07
N TYR A 6 -4.10 -9.93 18.47
CA TYR A 6 -4.63 -10.43 17.20
C TYR A 6 -6.07 -10.92 17.31
N LYS A 7 -6.39 -11.60 18.41
CA LYS A 7 -7.76 -12.04 18.70
C LYS A 7 -8.70 -10.85 18.89
N ASP A 8 -8.26 -9.86 19.65
CA ASP A 8 -9.06 -8.65 19.93
C ASP A 8 -9.32 -7.83 18.65
N MET A 9 -8.37 -7.80 17.70
CA MET A 9 -8.56 -7.15 16.38
C MET A 9 -9.60 -7.85 15.50
N ILE A 10 -9.67 -9.19 15.55
CA ILE A 10 -10.59 -10.00 14.72
C ILE A 10 -12.01 -10.00 15.32
N GLU A 11 -12.13 -10.00 16.65
CA GLU A 11 -13.42 -10.04 17.35
C GLU A 11 -14.01 -8.64 17.63
N ALA A 12 -13.28 -7.57 17.31
CA ALA A 12 -13.75 -6.20 17.50
C ALA A 12 -14.96 -5.88 16.63
N VAL A 13 -16.01 -5.35 17.27
CA VAL A 13 -17.20 -4.82 16.61
C VAL A 13 -17.15 -3.31 16.68
N ALA A 14 -17.20 -2.65 15.53
CA ALA A 14 -17.35 -1.20 15.41
C ALA A 14 -18.78 -0.85 14.96
N GLU A 15 -19.19 0.38 15.21
CA GLU A 15 -20.45 0.91 14.68
C GLU A 15 -20.23 1.47 13.27
N CYS A 16 -21.26 1.40 12.43
CA CYS A 16 -21.23 1.99 11.09
C CYS A 16 -21.11 3.52 11.19
N PRO A 17 -20.12 4.15 10.55
CA PRO A 17 -19.93 5.59 10.63
C PRO A 17 -21.06 6.32 9.91
N VAL A 18 -21.55 7.40 10.51
CA VAL A 18 -22.63 8.22 9.92
C VAL A 18 -22.18 9.63 9.53
N ASN A 19 -20.97 10.03 9.92
CA ASN A 19 -20.35 11.31 9.56
C ASN A 19 -18.82 11.16 9.43
N LEU A 20 -18.17 12.23 8.98
CA LEU A 20 -16.73 12.26 8.72
C LEU A 20 -15.88 12.05 9.98
N GLU A 21 -16.31 12.59 11.13
CA GLU A 21 -15.57 12.57 12.39
C GLU A 21 -15.47 11.17 13.02
N GLU A 22 -16.38 10.27 12.66
CA GLU A 22 -16.42 8.88 13.12
C GLU A 22 -15.54 7.94 12.30
N ILE A 23 -14.98 8.41 11.19
CA ILE A 23 -14.20 7.58 10.27
C ILE A 23 -12.78 7.39 10.78
N ASP A 24 -12.47 6.15 11.13
CA ASP A 24 -11.11 5.65 11.34
C ASP A 24 -10.99 4.31 10.62
N LEU A 25 -10.35 4.30 9.45
CA LEU A 25 -10.24 3.09 8.61
C LEU A 25 -9.34 2.01 9.24
N PHE A 26 -8.51 2.36 10.24
CA PHE A 26 -7.49 1.49 10.83
C PHE A 26 -7.89 0.96 12.21
N LYS A 27 -8.90 1.55 12.85
CA LYS A 27 -9.44 1.05 14.11
C LYS A 27 -10.03 -0.36 13.96
N ALA A 28 -9.81 -1.18 14.98
CA ALA A 28 -10.35 -2.54 15.05
C ALA A 28 -11.88 -2.56 14.85
N GLY A 29 -12.38 -3.51 14.05
CA GLY A 29 -13.79 -3.65 13.70
C GLY A 29 -14.30 -2.75 12.56
N GLN A 30 -13.58 -1.69 12.18
CA GLN A 30 -14.04 -0.76 11.12
C GLN A 30 -13.94 -1.34 9.70
N GLN A 31 -13.22 -2.45 9.54
CA GLN A 31 -13.08 -3.15 8.26
C GLN A 31 -14.44 -3.63 7.71
N GLU A 32 -15.38 -3.96 8.61
CA GLU A 32 -16.77 -4.35 8.26
C GLU A 32 -17.58 -3.19 7.65
N HIS A 33 -17.15 -1.95 7.88
CA HIS A 33 -17.87 -0.73 7.48
C HIS A 33 -17.13 0.12 6.45
N TRP A 34 -16.02 -0.36 5.89
CA TRP A 34 -15.26 0.40 4.89
C TRP A 34 -16.12 0.92 3.74
N PHE A 35 -17.05 0.13 3.21
CA PHE A 35 -17.92 0.58 2.13
C PHE A 35 -18.75 1.81 2.48
N ASP A 36 -19.21 1.92 3.72
CA ASP A 36 -19.99 3.06 4.18
C ASP A 36 -19.06 4.25 4.49
N SER A 37 -17.90 4.01 5.09
CA SER A 37 -16.86 5.04 5.27
C SER A 37 -16.44 5.66 3.95
N TYR A 38 -16.19 4.87 2.90
CA TYR A 38 -15.76 5.37 1.59
C TYR A 38 -16.83 6.20 0.89
N LYS A 39 -18.13 6.00 1.17
CA LYS A 39 -19.19 6.88 0.64
C LYS A 39 -19.05 8.29 1.21
N ILE A 40 -18.92 8.40 2.53
CA ILE A 40 -18.74 9.69 3.22
C ILE A 40 -17.42 10.34 2.78
N LEU A 41 -16.31 9.58 2.77
CA LEU A 41 -15.01 10.10 2.31
C LEU A 41 -15.06 10.60 0.87
N HIS A 42 -15.76 9.89 -0.04
CA HIS A 42 -15.93 10.34 -1.42
C HIS A 42 -16.62 11.70 -1.52
N GLU A 43 -17.56 11.99 -0.64
CA GLU A 43 -18.39 13.19 -0.73
C GLU A 43 -17.78 14.36 0.05
N GLU A 44 -17.30 14.10 1.27
CA GLU A 44 -16.93 15.14 2.23
C GLU A 44 -15.41 15.37 2.33
N ALA A 45 -14.60 14.33 2.16
CA ALA A 45 -13.15 14.40 2.32
C ALA A 45 -12.41 13.45 1.35
N PRO A 46 -12.46 13.73 0.02
CA PRO A 46 -11.88 12.83 -0.98
C PRO A 46 -10.37 12.63 -0.82
N VAL A 47 -9.72 13.60 -0.16
CA VAL A 47 -8.34 13.56 0.34
C VAL A 47 -8.40 13.85 1.85
N MET A 48 -8.26 12.82 2.67
CA MET A 48 -8.24 12.95 4.13
C MET A 48 -6.80 12.84 4.64
N ARG A 49 -6.36 13.81 5.44
CA ARG A 49 -5.07 13.80 6.13
C ARG A 49 -5.18 13.04 7.45
N ILE A 50 -4.18 12.21 7.74
CA ILE A 50 -4.03 11.51 9.02
C ILE A 50 -2.72 11.97 9.67
N PRO A 51 -2.80 12.85 10.68
CA PRO A 51 -1.62 13.45 11.27
C PRO A 51 -0.66 12.41 11.87
N GLY A 52 0.63 12.50 11.55
CA GLY A 52 1.68 11.63 12.11
C GLY A 52 1.73 10.19 11.58
N GLU A 53 0.82 9.81 10.68
CA GLU A 53 0.79 8.48 10.04
C GLU A 53 1.53 8.45 8.69
N GLY A 54 2.52 9.34 8.53
CA GLY A 54 3.37 9.38 7.34
C GLY A 54 4.46 8.31 7.35
N THR A 55 5.22 8.25 6.27
CA THR A 55 6.37 7.34 6.12
C THR A 55 7.49 7.64 7.13
N THR A 56 7.51 8.84 7.69
CA THR A 56 8.44 9.29 8.73
C THR A 56 7.66 9.94 9.89
N PRO A 57 8.19 9.95 11.12
CA PRO A 57 7.47 10.50 12.29
C PRO A 57 7.07 11.98 12.20
N ASP A 58 7.69 12.73 11.29
CA ASP A 58 7.44 14.16 11.03
C ASP A 58 6.50 14.40 9.84
N THR A 59 6.01 13.34 9.19
CA THR A 59 5.10 13.43 8.04
C THR A 59 3.72 12.86 8.35
N ASP A 60 2.74 13.26 7.55
CA ASP A 60 1.36 12.80 7.69
C ASP A 60 1.00 11.76 6.64
N GLY A 61 0.07 10.88 7.00
CA GLY A 61 -0.58 9.95 6.07
C GLY A 61 -1.72 10.62 5.33
N PHE A 62 -2.09 10.09 4.17
CA PHE A 62 -3.24 10.56 3.40
C PHE A 62 -4.06 9.39 2.86
N ILE A 63 -5.38 9.47 3.04
CA ILE A 63 -6.35 8.59 2.38
C ILE A 63 -6.83 9.30 1.12
N ILE A 64 -6.63 8.65 -0.03
CA ILE A 64 -7.08 9.13 -1.34
C ILE A 64 -8.17 8.20 -1.83
N THR A 65 -9.34 8.75 -2.15
CA THR A 65 -10.50 7.90 -2.44
C THR A 65 -10.97 7.98 -3.89
N LYS A 66 -10.76 9.10 -4.57
CA LYS A 66 -11.18 9.25 -5.97
C LYS A 66 -10.21 8.55 -6.91
N TYR A 67 -10.78 7.82 -7.87
CA TYR A 67 -10.01 7.13 -8.90
C TYR A 67 -9.07 8.06 -9.67
N GLU A 68 -9.55 9.26 -10.05
CA GLU A 68 -8.76 10.21 -10.83
C GLU A 68 -7.51 10.66 -10.08
N ASP A 69 -7.64 10.94 -8.79
CA ASP A 69 -6.53 11.34 -7.91
C ASP A 69 -5.55 10.17 -7.71
N ILE A 70 -6.05 8.97 -7.42
CA ILE A 70 -5.23 7.76 -7.30
C ILE A 70 -4.44 7.52 -8.59
N ALA A 71 -5.11 7.62 -9.73
CA ALA A 71 -4.51 7.36 -11.03
C ALA A 71 -3.50 8.44 -11.44
N MET A 72 -3.70 9.70 -11.01
CA MET A 72 -2.72 10.77 -11.15
C MET A 72 -1.48 10.47 -10.31
N ILE A 73 -1.65 10.17 -9.01
CA ILE A 73 -0.56 9.90 -8.07
C ILE A 73 0.31 8.73 -8.55
N ILE A 74 -0.31 7.60 -8.90
CA ILE A 74 0.43 6.40 -9.32
C ILE A 74 1.22 6.63 -10.63
N ARG A 75 0.74 7.52 -11.50
CA ARG A 75 1.39 7.83 -12.79
C ARG A 75 2.53 8.83 -12.67
N ASP A 76 2.64 9.55 -11.56
CA ASP A 76 3.71 10.50 -11.29
C ASP A 76 4.64 10.02 -10.16
N PRO A 77 5.53 9.06 -10.44
CA PRO A 77 6.46 8.54 -9.46
C PRO A 77 7.60 9.52 -9.11
N TYR A 78 7.68 10.68 -9.77
CA TYR A 78 8.69 11.70 -9.45
C TYR A 78 8.19 12.61 -8.33
N THR A 79 6.93 13.03 -8.41
CA THR A 79 6.28 13.78 -7.32
C THR A 79 5.88 12.87 -6.17
N PHE A 80 5.46 11.63 -6.46
CA PHE A 80 5.07 10.63 -5.46
C PHE A 80 6.00 9.40 -5.54
N PRO A 81 7.25 9.52 -5.05
CA PRO A 81 8.20 8.41 -5.10
C PRO A 81 7.71 7.25 -4.24
N GLN A 82 7.91 6.02 -4.72
CA GLN A 82 7.65 4.87 -3.87
C GLN A 82 8.61 4.89 -2.68
N PRO A 83 8.12 4.60 -1.46
CA PRO A 83 8.96 4.56 -0.26
C PRO A 83 10.18 3.63 -0.39
N SER A 84 10.10 2.64 -1.27
CA SER A 84 11.15 1.66 -1.53
C SER A 84 12.33 2.13 -2.38
N TYR A 85 12.25 3.31 -3.01
CA TYR A 85 13.36 3.82 -3.82
C TYR A 85 14.40 4.48 -2.91
N ALA A 86 15.68 4.25 -3.21
CA ALA A 86 16.79 4.83 -2.45
C ALA A 86 16.64 6.37 -2.40
N GLY A 87 16.58 6.94 -1.19
CA GLY A 87 16.36 8.38 -0.96
C GLY A 87 14.97 8.77 -0.43
N ALA A 88 14.04 7.82 -0.28
CA ALA A 88 12.71 8.09 0.28
C ALA A 88 12.67 8.17 1.83
N GLY A 89 13.83 8.18 2.50
CA GLY A 89 13.94 8.45 3.94
C GLY A 89 13.43 7.35 4.88
N LEU A 90 13.21 6.13 4.38
CA LEU A 90 12.84 4.99 5.22
C LEU A 90 14.08 4.44 5.94
N ASP A 91 14.27 4.85 7.19
CA ASP A 91 15.02 4.08 8.16
C ASP A 91 14.16 2.86 8.52
N VAL A 92 14.49 1.71 7.95
CA VAL A 92 13.85 0.45 8.34
C VAL A 92 14.45 0.08 9.69
N GLU A 93 13.68 0.21 10.78
CA GLU A 93 14.05 -0.45 12.03
C GLU A 93 14.18 -1.95 11.75
N GLU A 94 15.35 -2.52 12.04
CA GLU A 94 15.62 -3.95 11.90
C GLU A 94 14.75 -4.71 12.91
N GLU A 95 13.49 -4.98 12.57
CA GLU A 95 12.77 -6.10 13.16
C GLU A 95 13.36 -7.39 12.58
N ASP A 96 13.69 -8.33 13.47
CA ASP A 96 14.31 -9.64 13.20
C ASP A 96 13.33 -10.62 12.51
N ASP A 97 12.62 -10.13 11.48
CA ASP A 97 11.74 -10.89 10.63
C ASP A 97 12.43 -11.12 9.28
N HIS A 98 12.79 -12.38 9.01
CA HIS A 98 13.40 -12.81 7.76
C HIS A 98 12.60 -12.39 6.50
N SER A 99 11.30 -12.13 6.62
CA SER A 99 10.45 -11.57 5.56
C SER A 99 10.86 -10.14 5.17
N VAL A 100 11.14 -9.30 6.18
CA VAL A 100 11.55 -7.90 6.00
C VAL A 100 12.93 -7.82 5.34
N LEU A 101 13.83 -8.73 5.70
CA LEU A 101 15.17 -8.83 5.09
C LEU A 101 15.10 -9.20 3.61
N LEU A 102 14.26 -10.16 3.22
CA LEU A 102 14.10 -10.56 1.82
C LEU A 102 13.45 -9.46 0.97
N ASP A 103 12.46 -8.73 1.51
CA ASP A 103 11.88 -7.58 0.82
C ASP A 103 12.89 -6.43 0.69
N ALA A 104 13.69 -6.17 1.72
CA ALA A 104 14.78 -5.20 1.68
C ALA A 104 15.86 -5.57 0.64
N MET A 105 16.23 -6.84 0.53
CA MET A 105 17.16 -7.32 -0.49
C MET A 105 16.60 -7.18 -1.90
N ALA A 106 15.34 -7.56 -2.13
CA ALA A 106 14.67 -7.39 -3.42
C ALA A 106 14.54 -5.90 -3.80
N ARG A 107 14.27 -5.03 -2.81
CA ARG A 107 14.27 -3.56 -2.99
C ARG A 107 15.62 -3.04 -3.45
N ASN A 108 16.68 -3.43 -2.76
CA ASN A 108 18.03 -2.93 -3.02
C ASN A 108 18.65 -3.49 -4.32
N THR A 109 18.21 -4.67 -4.78
CA THR A 109 18.80 -5.33 -5.96
C THR A 109 17.93 -5.27 -7.21
N LEU A 110 16.61 -5.52 -7.10
CA LEU A 110 15.72 -5.62 -8.25
C LEU A 110 14.99 -4.31 -8.58
N ARG A 111 14.79 -3.42 -7.60
CA ARG A 111 14.08 -2.15 -7.81
C ARG A 111 14.74 -0.94 -7.14
N PRO A 112 16.08 -0.77 -7.25
CA PRO A 112 16.78 0.33 -6.56
C PRO A 112 16.39 1.71 -7.06
N ASN A 113 16.02 1.82 -8.34
CA ASN A 113 15.47 3.03 -8.95
C ASN A 113 14.44 2.66 -10.03
N MET A 114 13.71 3.65 -10.55
CA MET A 114 12.65 3.43 -11.54
C MET A 114 13.16 2.79 -12.83
N GLU A 115 14.35 3.17 -13.29
CA GLU A 115 14.93 2.66 -14.54
C GLU A 115 15.26 1.17 -14.43
N LEU A 116 15.99 0.79 -13.38
CA LEU A 116 16.34 -0.61 -13.11
C LEU A 116 15.09 -1.44 -12.79
N HIS A 117 14.12 -0.88 -12.07
CA HIS A 117 12.84 -1.57 -11.84
C HIS A 117 12.12 -1.89 -13.17
N LYS A 118 12.01 -0.92 -14.09
CA LYS A 118 11.43 -1.13 -15.41
C LYS A 118 12.21 -2.20 -16.20
N GLN A 119 13.52 -2.07 -16.25
CA GLN A 119 14.40 -3.00 -16.96
C GLN A 119 14.25 -4.43 -16.43
N HIS A 120 14.28 -4.63 -15.11
CA HIS A 120 14.17 -5.95 -14.52
C HIS A 120 12.78 -6.57 -14.71
N ARG A 121 11.69 -5.80 -14.67
CA ARG A 121 10.35 -6.33 -15.03
C ARG A 121 10.32 -6.85 -16.47
N ILE A 122 10.88 -6.10 -17.41
CA ILE A 122 10.95 -6.51 -18.81
C ILE A 122 11.78 -7.78 -18.99
N GLN A 123 12.89 -7.91 -18.25
CA GLN A 123 13.79 -9.06 -18.40
C GLN A 123 13.30 -10.31 -17.67
N LEU A 124 12.73 -10.15 -16.48
CA LEU A 124 12.44 -11.26 -15.56
C LEU A 124 10.96 -11.64 -15.57
N THR A 125 10.06 -10.68 -15.75
CA THR A 125 8.60 -10.88 -15.58
C THR A 125 7.88 -10.98 -16.92
N ASP A 126 8.13 -10.05 -17.85
CA ASP A 126 7.44 -10.00 -19.15
C ASP A 126 7.55 -11.29 -20.00
N PRO A 127 8.67 -12.05 -19.99
CA PRO A 127 8.74 -13.31 -20.72
C PRO A 127 7.71 -14.34 -20.25
N TRP A 128 7.23 -14.23 -19.02
CA TRP A 128 6.27 -15.16 -18.39
C TRP A 128 4.84 -14.65 -18.43
N VAL A 129 4.62 -13.40 -18.01
CA VAL A 129 3.27 -12.83 -17.80
C VAL A 129 2.99 -11.59 -18.65
N GLY A 130 3.95 -11.14 -19.45
CA GLY A 130 3.75 -10.03 -20.39
C GLY A 130 2.86 -10.43 -21.57
N ALA A 131 2.58 -9.48 -22.47
CA ALA A 131 1.66 -9.69 -23.60
C ALA A 131 2.01 -10.91 -24.48
N THR A 132 3.31 -11.22 -24.62
CA THR A 132 3.80 -12.40 -25.35
C THR A 132 4.00 -13.62 -24.44
N GLY A 133 4.36 -13.40 -23.17
CA GLY A 133 4.65 -14.45 -22.21
C GLY A 133 3.40 -15.18 -21.74
N ALA A 134 2.37 -14.44 -21.35
CA ALA A 134 1.16 -15.01 -20.77
C ALA A 134 0.45 -15.99 -21.73
N PRO A 135 0.26 -15.69 -23.03
CA PRO A 135 -0.32 -16.66 -23.96
C PRO A 135 0.55 -17.91 -24.14
N ARG A 136 1.88 -17.74 -24.17
CA ARG A 136 2.84 -18.85 -24.33
C ARG A 136 2.74 -19.85 -23.18
N HIS A 137 2.57 -19.36 -21.96
CA HIS A 137 2.53 -20.19 -20.75
C HIS A 137 1.11 -20.58 -20.31
N ARG A 138 0.08 -20.19 -21.07
CA ARG A 138 -1.32 -20.55 -20.79
C ARG A 138 -1.54 -22.06 -20.53
N PRO A 139 -0.88 -23.00 -21.22
CA PRO A 139 -1.03 -24.44 -20.93
C PRO A 139 -0.55 -24.88 -19.53
N MET A 140 0.18 -24.04 -18.81
CA MET A 140 0.68 -24.33 -17.45
C MET A 140 -0.34 -23.98 -16.36
N VAL A 141 -1.39 -23.21 -16.67
CA VAL A 141 -2.46 -22.88 -15.73
C VAL A 141 -3.50 -24.01 -15.77
N THR A 142 -3.45 -24.90 -14.78
CA THR A 142 -4.38 -26.04 -14.62
C THR A 142 -5.64 -25.65 -13.86
#